data_AF-A0A543FEN4-F1
#
_entry.id   AF-A0A543FEN4-F1
#
_cell.length_a   1.000
_cell.length_b   1.000
_cell.length_c   1.000
_cell.angle_alpha   90.00
_cell.angle_beta   90.00
_cell.angle_gamma   90.00
#
_symmetry.space_group_name_H-M   'P 1'
#
loop_
_entity.id
_entity.type
_entity.pdbx_description
1 polymer ?
#
loop_
_entity_poly.entity_id
_entity_poly.type
_entity_poly.pdbx_seq_one_letter_code
_entity_poly.pdbx_strand_id
1 'polypeptide(L)'
;MTNSLGAAGSADYVQLTTYRKDGTPVATPVWAVADGGKLYVWTVTDSWKVKRLRRNPACTVQACDYSGKRLHGAVVAGTGRVLDAEGTERVRKLLRKKYWLLGPLVILGSNLRRGKAGTIGIEFTPEA
;
A
#
# COMPACT_ATOMS: atom_id res chain seq x y z
N MET A 1 23.38 -4.09 -0.12
CA MET A 1 22.00 -4.56 0.09
C MET A 1 21.27 -4.39 -1.22
N THR A 2 21.00 -5.47 -1.94
CA THR A 2 20.21 -5.46 -3.17
C THR A 2 18.82 -4.90 -2.83
N ASN A 3 18.48 -3.75 -3.39
CA ASN A 3 17.18 -3.11 -3.18
C ASN A 3 16.12 -3.90 -3.96
N SER A 4 15.54 -4.94 -3.35
CA SER A 4 14.49 -5.76 -3.95
C SER A 4 13.22 -4.98 -4.30
N LEU A 5 13.05 -3.77 -3.73
CA LEU A 5 11.94 -2.87 -4.03
C LEU A 5 12.22 -1.94 -5.22
N GLY A 6 13.45 -1.88 -5.74
CA GLY A 6 13.83 -0.98 -6.82
C GLY A 6 13.35 0.47 -6.62
N ALA A 7 12.76 1.06 -7.67
CA ALA A 7 12.21 2.41 -7.62
C ALA A 7 10.99 2.55 -6.69
N ALA A 8 10.24 1.46 -6.44
CA ALA A 8 9.08 1.49 -5.56
C ALA A 8 9.49 1.73 -4.09
N GLY A 9 10.71 1.37 -3.71
CA GLY A 9 11.26 1.59 -2.36
C GLY A 9 11.43 3.07 -1.98
N SER A 10 11.62 3.95 -2.96
CA SER A 10 11.81 5.39 -2.75
C SER A 10 10.63 6.25 -3.20
N ALA A 11 9.63 5.67 -3.84
CA ALA A 11 8.49 6.40 -4.38
C ALA A 11 7.49 6.85 -3.29
N ASP A 12 6.77 7.94 -3.55
CA ASP A 12 5.63 8.35 -2.71
C ASP A 12 4.36 7.59 -3.04
N TYR A 13 4.16 7.27 -4.32
CA TYR A 13 3.04 6.47 -4.79
C TYR A 13 3.56 5.22 -5.48
N VAL A 14 2.86 4.12 -5.24
CA VAL A 14 3.05 2.88 -5.97
C VAL A 14 1.70 2.43 -6.51
N GLN A 15 1.71 1.84 -7.70
CA GLN A 15 0.58 1.13 -8.24
C GLN A 15 0.57 -0.29 -7.65
N LEU A 16 -0.33 -0.52 -6.69
CA LEU A 16 -0.55 -1.84 -6.10
C LEU A 16 -1.54 -2.62 -6.98
N THR A 17 -1.08 -3.71 -7.57
CA THR A 17 -1.91 -4.60 -8.37
C THR A 17 -2.30 -5.83 -7.57
N THR A 18 -3.60 -6.05 -7.41
CA THR A 18 -4.18 -7.19 -6.71
C THR A 18 -5.08 -7.98 -7.65
N TYR A 19 -5.32 -9.26 -7.38
CA TYR A 19 -6.01 -10.13 -8.33
C TYR A 19 -7.45 -10.47 -7.89
N ARG A 20 -8.39 -10.40 -8.82
CA ARG A 20 -9.76 -10.92 -8.66
C ARG A 20 -9.74 -12.45 -8.56
N LYS A 21 -10.89 -13.05 -8.23
CA LYS A 21 -11.00 -14.51 -8.06
C LYS A 21 -10.69 -15.26 -9.36
N ASP A 22 -11.03 -14.66 -10.48
CA ASP A 22 -10.74 -15.11 -11.85
C ASP A 22 -9.30 -14.81 -12.32
N GLY A 23 -8.45 -14.24 -11.47
CA GLY A 23 -7.08 -13.85 -11.83
C GLY A 23 -6.95 -12.47 -12.48
N THR A 24 -8.04 -11.77 -12.78
CA THR A 24 -7.98 -10.43 -13.40
C THR A 24 -7.19 -9.46 -12.53
N PRO A 25 -6.15 -8.79 -13.05
CA PRO A 25 -5.39 -7.79 -12.30
C PRO A 25 -6.24 -6.53 -12.08
N VAL A 26 -6.12 -5.95 -10.88
CA VAL A 26 -6.70 -4.65 -10.55
C VAL A 26 -5.64 -3.79 -9.91
N ALA A 27 -5.18 -2.82 -10.69
CA ALA A 27 -4.23 -1.80 -10.29
C ALA A 27 -4.90 -0.69 -9.47
N THR A 28 -4.22 -0.21 -8.43
CA THR A 28 -4.67 0.95 -7.65
C THR A 28 -3.46 1.78 -7.20
N PRO A 29 -3.36 3.06 -7.59
CA PRO A 29 -2.33 3.94 -7.04
C PRO A 29 -2.59 4.17 -5.55
N VAL A 30 -1.57 3.98 -4.72
CA VAL A 30 -1.63 4.14 -3.27
C VAL A 30 -0.34 4.77 -2.75
N TRP A 31 -0.45 5.55 -1.68
CA TRP A 31 0.73 5.97 -0.92
C TRP A 31 1.41 4.78 -0.26
N ALA A 32 2.74 4.78 -0.31
CA ALA A 32 3.56 3.76 0.31
C ALA A 32 4.73 4.35 1.07
N VAL A 33 5.12 3.65 2.14
CA VAL A 33 6.35 3.93 2.89
C VAL A 33 7.18 2.66 2.96
N ALA A 34 8.46 2.77 2.60
CA ALA A 34 9.41 1.67 2.75
C ALA A 34 9.98 1.66 4.16
N ASP A 35 10.06 0.47 4.75
CA ASP A 35 10.72 0.24 6.03
C ASP A 35 11.20 -1.21 6.11
N GLY A 36 12.47 -1.43 6.46
CA GLY A 36 13.05 -2.77 6.61
C GLY A 36 12.95 -3.68 5.37
N GLY A 37 13.08 -3.14 4.16
CA GLY A 37 12.99 -3.91 2.91
C GLY A 37 11.56 -4.29 2.49
N LYS A 38 10.54 -3.74 3.16
CA LYS A 38 9.13 -3.93 2.84
C LYS A 38 8.48 -2.60 2.50
N LEU A 39 7.31 -2.65 1.87
CA LEU A 39 6.45 -1.49 1.67
C LEU A 39 5.22 -1.59 2.56
N TYR A 40 4.77 -0.45 3.06
CA TYR A 40 3.57 -0.35 3.89
C TYR A 40 2.62 0.68 3.30
N VAL A 41 1.35 0.32 3.22
CA VAL A 41 0.28 1.20 2.75
C VAL A 41 -0.88 1.21 3.74
N TRP A 42 -1.68 2.27 3.72
CA TRP A 42 -2.83 2.45 4.60
C TRP A 42 -4.08 2.69 3.75
N THR A 43 -5.16 1.97 4.04
CA THR A 43 -6.40 1.99 3.23
C THR A 43 -7.64 1.76 4.10
N VAL A 44 -8.82 2.01 3.54
CA VAL A 44 -10.10 1.65 4.16
C VAL A 44 -10.22 0.13 4.32
N THR A 45 -10.65 -0.33 5.49
CA THR A 45 -10.73 -1.75 5.88
C THR A 45 -11.59 -2.56 4.92
N ASP A 46 -12.73 -2.03 4.47
CA ASP A 46 -13.67 -2.74 3.60
C ASP A 46 -13.36 -2.63 2.10
N SER A 47 -12.21 -2.08 1.74
CA SER A 47 -11.84 -1.89 0.33
C SER A 47 -11.64 -3.21 -0.40
N TRP A 48 -11.97 -3.25 -1.70
CA TRP A 48 -11.86 -4.45 -2.51
C TRP A 48 -10.45 -5.06 -2.55
N LYS A 49 -9.40 -4.23 -2.48
CA LYS A 49 -8.01 -4.71 -2.41
C LYS A 49 -7.73 -5.50 -1.12
N VAL A 50 -8.30 -5.08 0.02
CA VAL A 50 -8.21 -5.83 1.28
C VAL A 50 -8.90 -7.18 1.15
N LYS A 51 -10.12 -7.21 0.60
CA LYS A 51 -10.86 -8.45 0.35
C LYS A 51 -10.10 -9.39 -0.60
N ARG A 52 -9.45 -8.85 -1.64
CA ARG A 52 -8.62 -9.63 -2.57
C ARG A 52 -7.37 -10.18 -1.88
N LEU A 53 -6.62 -9.35 -1.14
CA LEU A 53 -5.40 -9.77 -0.44
C LEU A 53 -5.65 -10.81 0.65
N ARG A 54 -6.78 -10.73 1.37
CA ARG A 54 -7.19 -11.77 2.31
C ARG A 54 -7.42 -13.13 1.64
N ARG A 55 -7.86 -13.12 0.37
CA ARG A 55 -8.14 -14.35 -0.40
C ARG A 55 -6.90 -14.85 -1.15
N ASN A 56 -6.15 -13.94 -1.75
CA ASN A 56 -4.97 -14.21 -2.54
C ASN A 56 -3.92 -13.15 -2.19
N PRO A 57 -2.84 -13.51 -1.48
CA PRO A 57 -1.82 -12.55 -1.07
C PRO A 57 -0.94 -12.10 -2.23
N ALA A 58 -0.92 -12.79 -3.36
CA ALA A 58 -0.10 -12.39 -4.50
C ALA A 58 -0.48 -10.99 -4.99
N CYS A 59 0.52 -10.13 -5.16
CA CYS A 59 0.36 -8.79 -5.70
C CYS A 59 1.67 -8.29 -6.31
N THR A 60 1.57 -7.21 -7.09
CA THR A 60 2.77 -6.50 -7.57
C THR A 60 2.69 -5.03 -7.18
N VAL A 61 3.87 -4.41 -7.13
CA VAL A 61 4.02 -2.96 -6.95
C VAL A 61 4.94 -2.39 -8.02
N GLN A 62 4.64 -1.17 -8.44
CA GLN A 62 5.51 -0.39 -9.33
C GLN A 62 5.40 1.08 -8.94
N ALA A 63 6.48 1.85 -9.03
CA ALA A 63 6.42 3.27 -8.73
C ALA A 63 5.53 4.02 -9.74
N CYS A 64 4.74 4.98 -9.26
CA CYS A 64 3.83 5.74 -10.11
C CYS A 64 3.65 7.20 -9.68
N ASP A 65 3.00 8.00 -10.51
CA ASP A 65 2.47 9.31 -10.09
C ASP A 65 1.18 9.19 -9.26
N TYR A 66 0.72 10.30 -8.68
CA TYR A 66 -0.47 10.30 -7.81
C TYR A 66 -1.74 9.76 -8.47
N SER A 67 -1.81 9.83 -9.80
CA SER A 67 -2.95 9.38 -10.60
C SER A 67 -2.81 7.93 -11.07
N GLY A 68 -1.62 7.33 -10.93
CA GLY A 68 -1.30 6.01 -11.46
C GLY A 68 -1.21 5.95 -12.99
N LYS A 69 -1.14 7.10 -13.69
CA LYS A 69 -1.07 7.17 -15.16
C LYS A 69 0.36 7.06 -15.69
N ARG A 70 1.34 7.50 -14.91
CA ARG A 70 2.75 7.36 -15.23
C ARG A 70 3.38 6.34 -14.31
N LEU A 71 3.90 5.27 -14.89
CA LEU A 71 4.60 4.19 -14.22
C LEU A 71 6.10 4.32 -14.50
N HIS A 72 6.94 4.01 -13.52
CA HIS A 72 8.38 4.00 -13.71
C HIS A 72 9.08 2.97 -12.83
N GLY A 73 10.28 2.57 -13.25
CA GLY A 73 11.02 1.47 -12.63
C GLY A 73 10.39 0.09 -12.89
N ALA A 74 11.03 -0.95 -12.35
CA ALA A 74 10.59 -2.32 -12.51
C ALA A 74 9.31 -2.61 -11.72
N VAL A 75 8.50 -3.55 -12.24
CA VAL A 75 7.44 -4.20 -11.48
C VAL A 75 8.09 -5.15 -10.49
N VAL A 76 7.71 -5.06 -9.22
CA VAL A 76 8.19 -5.92 -8.15
C VAL A 76 7.06 -6.86 -7.75
N ALA A 77 7.28 -8.16 -7.90
CA ALA A 77 6.36 -9.21 -7.45
C ALA A 77 6.55 -9.48 -5.95
N GLY A 78 5.48 -9.92 -5.29
CA GLY A 78 5.51 -10.14 -3.86
C GLY A 78 4.16 -10.54 -3.27
N THR A 79 4.10 -10.47 -1.95
CA THR A 79 2.90 -10.80 -1.17
C THR A 79 2.42 -9.62 -0.35
N GLY A 80 1.11 -9.41 -0.36
CA GLY A 80 0.40 -8.42 0.44
C GLY A 80 -0.28 -9.07 1.64
N ARG A 81 0.10 -8.64 2.84
CA ARG A 81 -0.50 -9.08 4.10
C ARG A 81 -1.30 -7.93 4.72
N VAL A 82 -2.56 -8.19 5.02
CA VAL A 82 -3.42 -7.28 5.78
C VAL A 82 -3.05 -7.37 7.25
N LEU A 83 -2.68 -6.24 7.86
CA LEU A 83 -2.19 -6.16 9.23
C LEU A 83 -3.35 -6.13 10.25
N ASP A 84 -3.03 -6.48 11.49
CA ASP A 84 -3.90 -6.29 12.64
C ASP A 84 -3.86 -4.83 13.14
N ALA A 85 -4.46 -4.56 14.30
CA ALA A 85 -4.54 -3.23 14.87
C ALA A 85 -3.15 -2.67 15.24
N GLU A 86 -2.28 -3.49 15.82
CA GLU A 86 -0.94 -3.07 16.23
C GLU A 86 -0.06 -2.76 15.00
N GLY A 87 -0.05 -3.66 14.01
CA GLY A 87 0.64 -3.43 12.75
C GLY A 87 0.11 -2.20 12.02
N THR A 88 -1.21 -1.97 12.06
CA THR A 88 -1.82 -0.76 11.49
C THR A 88 -1.35 0.51 12.19
N GLU A 89 -1.22 0.51 13.51
CA GLU A 89 -0.67 1.67 14.25
C GLU A 89 0.79 1.94 13.89
N ARG A 90 1.61 0.89 13.72
CA ARG A 90 2.99 1.06 13.22
C ARG A 90 3.00 1.73 11.84
N VAL A 91 2.17 1.28 10.91
CA VAL A 91 2.06 1.89 9.58
C VAL A 91 1.61 3.36 9.67
N ARG A 92 0.64 3.68 10.54
CA ARG A 92 0.20 5.07 10.77
C ARG A 92 1.36 5.95 11.25
N LYS A 93 2.21 5.45 12.16
CA LYS A 93 3.41 6.19 12.62
C LYS A 93 4.40 6.44 11.49
N LEU A 94 4.68 5.43 10.65
CA LEU A 94 5.57 5.55 9.50
C LEU A 94 5.05 6.58 8.48
N LEU A 95 3.75 6.52 8.16
CA LEU A 95 3.12 7.47 7.24
C LEU A 95 3.10 8.89 7.78
N ARG A 96 2.79 9.10 9.06
CA ARG A 96 2.85 10.44 9.68
C ARG A 96 4.26 11.03 9.61
N LYS A 97 5.29 10.22 9.80
CA LYS A 97 6.69 10.65 9.68
C LYS A 97 7.03 11.05 8.23
N LYS A 98 6.57 10.28 7.25
CA LYS A 98 6.84 10.52 5.83
C LYS A 98 6.06 11.71 5.25
N TYR A 99 4.76 11.83 5.56
CA TYR A 99 3.85 12.83 4.97
C TYR A 99 3.45 13.94 5.95
N TRP A 100 4.37 14.34 6.83
CA TRP A 100 4.13 15.28 7.94
C TRP A 100 3.49 16.62 7.53
N LEU A 101 3.61 17.04 6.26
CA LEU A 101 3.00 18.27 5.70
C LEU A 101 1.61 18.06 5.06
N LEU A 102 1.25 16.86 4.62
CA LEU A 102 -0.01 16.57 3.89
C LEU A 102 -1.09 15.94 4.78
N GLY A 103 -0.76 15.66 6.04
CA GLY A 103 -1.52 14.86 6.99
C GLY A 103 -2.98 15.27 7.22
N PRO A 104 -3.36 16.55 7.35
CA PRO A 104 -4.73 16.90 7.73
C PRO A 104 -5.78 16.79 6.60
N LEU A 105 -5.45 17.14 5.34
CA LEU A 105 -6.45 17.36 4.28
C LEU A 105 -6.87 16.08 3.53
N VAL A 106 -5.96 15.14 3.27
CA VAL A 106 -6.26 13.89 2.54
C VAL A 106 -6.83 12.82 3.47
N ILE A 107 -6.42 12.83 4.74
CA ILE A 107 -6.87 11.90 5.78
C ILE A 107 -8.31 12.25 6.21
N LEU A 108 -8.72 13.53 6.20
CA LEU A 108 -10.08 13.95 6.55
C LEU A 108 -11.16 13.40 5.60
N GLY A 109 -10.88 13.30 4.29
CA GLY A 109 -11.86 12.80 3.31
C GLY A 109 -12.24 11.32 3.48
N SER A 110 -11.35 10.51 4.07
CA SER A 110 -11.56 9.09 4.38
C SER A 110 -12.05 8.87 5.83
N ASN A 111 -11.57 9.67 6.78
CA ASN A 111 -11.88 9.51 8.21
C ASN A 111 -13.24 10.07 8.63
N LEU A 112 -13.88 10.95 7.84
CA LEU A 112 -15.11 11.61 8.25
C LEU A 112 -16.34 10.68 8.41
N ARG A 113 -16.23 9.37 8.11
CA ARG A 113 -17.41 8.48 8.11
C ARG A 113 -17.37 7.20 8.96
N ARG A 114 -16.23 6.70 9.49
CA ARG A 114 -16.17 5.31 10.02
C ARG A 114 -15.30 4.99 11.26
N GLY A 115 -14.69 5.98 11.94
CA GLY A 115 -13.94 5.73 13.19
C GLY A 115 -12.61 4.97 13.05
N LYS A 116 -11.93 4.66 14.17
CA LYS A 116 -10.56 4.07 14.20
C LYS A 116 -10.43 2.70 13.52
N ALA A 117 -11.51 1.93 13.46
CA ALA A 117 -11.59 0.63 12.77
C ALA A 117 -11.82 0.77 11.25
N GLY A 118 -12.10 1.98 10.76
CA GLY A 118 -12.39 2.23 9.35
C GLY A 118 -11.20 2.07 8.42
N THR A 119 -9.98 1.95 8.95
CA THR A 119 -8.75 1.82 8.16
C THR A 119 -7.78 0.78 8.69
N ILE A 120 -7.02 0.17 7.79
CA ILE A 120 -6.13 -0.97 8.04
C ILE A 120 -4.82 -0.80 7.28
N GLY A 121 -3.73 -1.31 7.85
CA GLY A 121 -2.42 -1.39 7.19
C GLY A 121 -2.32 -2.61 6.27
N ILE A 122 -1.59 -2.47 5.18
CA ILE A 122 -1.14 -3.57 4.33
C ILE A 122 0.38 -3.52 4.26
N GLU A 123 1.01 -4.66 4.49
CA GLU A 123 2.45 -4.89 4.26
C GLU A 123 2.63 -5.58 2.91
N PHE A 124 3.52 -5.07 2.08
CA PHE A 124 4.02 -5.73 0.88
C PHE A 124 5.44 -6.24 1.15
N THR A 125 5.65 -7.53 0.94
CA THR A 125 6.96 -8.17 1.02
C THR A 125 7.37 -8.63 -0.38
N PRO A 126 8.49 -8.13 -0.93
CA PRO A 126 8.96 -8.55 -2.25
C PRO A 126 9.36 -10.04 -2.24
N GLU A 127 9.17 -10.71 -3.37
CA GLU A 127 9.78 -12.01 -3.64
C GLU A 127 11.31 -11.88 -3.71
N ALA A 128 12.02 -12.95 -3.34
CA ALA A 128 13.48 -12.98 -3.27
C ALA A 128 14.13 -12.93 -4.66
#